data_AF-A0A644YH92-F1
#
_entry.id   AF-A0A644YH92-F1
#
_cell.length_a   1.000
_cell.length_b   1.000
_cell.length_c   1.000
_cell.angle_alpha   90.00
_cell.angle_beta   90.00
_cell.angle_gamma   90.00
#
_symmetry.space_group_name_H-M   'P 1'
#
loop_
_entity.id
_entity.type
_entity.pdbx_description
1 polymer ?
#
loop_
_entity_poly.entity_id
_entity_poly.type
_entity_poly.pdbx_seq_one_letter_code
_entity_poly.pdbx_strand_id
1 'polypeptide(L)'
;MKGTPLYEKALAFGNPKCDSLYNAKTHNEFTHYPEWEKAIGKRRVVLLNTHYSYMLEGNVPHIGVKRLIESIANNENLFLIWRPHPQAFLMKMSVEMQKMLNFVQDHNRMILDKTPSIVPAYMYSDAVVSLFPSSIVMDALFCDLPVFILGREVEDKLRGKHCNNSFYNVVSHENFDKVLPNDGLYSAGMQLYAEHNIFAPLDEFLKEIESCEDSKRSERTLFREQEFPNWDGTTGENILKYIKDKFI
;
A
#
# COMPACT_ATOMS: atom_id res chain seq x y z
N MET A 1 13.36 -18.30 -13.32
CA MET A 1 14.15 -19.14 -12.39
C MET A 1 14.05 -20.64 -12.68
N LYS A 2 12.89 -21.19 -13.08
CA LYS A 2 12.79 -22.61 -13.51
C LYS A 2 13.86 -22.96 -14.57
N GLY A 3 14.55 -24.08 -14.38
CA GLY A 3 15.62 -24.55 -15.27
C GLY A 3 17.01 -23.99 -15.00
N THR A 4 17.23 -23.34 -13.85
CA THR A 4 18.56 -22.86 -13.43
C THR A 4 19.07 -23.67 -12.23
N PRO A 5 20.41 -23.79 -12.02
CA PRO A 5 20.96 -24.45 -10.83
C PRO A 5 20.51 -23.81 -9.49
N LEU A 6 20.09 -22.55 -9.51
CA LEU A 6 19.53 -21.87 -8.34
C LEU A 6 18.13 -22.37 -7.99
N TYR A 7 17.36 -22.83 -8.97
CA TYR A 7 16.03 -23.38 -8.75
C TYR A 7 16.08 -24.65 -7.90
N GLU A 8 17.09 -25.50 -8.12
CA GLU A 8 17.31 -26.72 -7.33
C GLU A 8 17.69 -26.44 -5.87
N LYS A 9 18.13 -25.20 -5.58
CA LYS A 9 18.46 -24.73 -4.22
C LYS A 9 17.32 -23.96 -3.56
N ALA A 10 16.25 -23.68 -4.28
CA ALA A 10 15.12 -22.92 -3.74
C ALA A 10 14.27 -23.79 -2.82
N LEU A 11 13.97 -23.29 -1.63
CA LEU A 11 12.99 -23.88 -0.72
C LEU A 11 11.64 -23.21 -0.95
N ALA A 12 10.68 -23.97 -1.46
CA ALA A 12 9.33 -23.48 -1.75
C ALA A 12 8.44 -23.51 -0.50
N PHE A 13 8.94 -23.07 0.66
CA PHE A 13 8.18 -23.03 1.91
C PHE A 13 7.39 -21.73 2.09
N GLY A 14 7.67 -20.69 1.31
CA GLY A 14 7.03 -19.37 1.44
C GLY A 14 8.00 -18.33 2.00
N ASN A 15 7.45 -17.21 2.50
CA ASN A 15 8.24 -16.14 3.12
C ASN A 15 7.96 -16.08 4.62
N PRO A 16 8.96 -16.28 5.51
CA PRO A 16 8.75 -16.27 6.96
C PRO A 16 8.24 -14.92 7.50
N LYS A 17 8.37 -13.82 6.75
CA LYS A 17 7.72 -12.56 7.09
C LYS A 17 6.19 -12.70 7.18
N CYS A 18 5.59 -13.55 6.34
CA CYS A 18 4.15 -13.79 6.33
C CYS A 18 3.66 -14.44 7.62
N ASP A 19 4.52 -15.14 8.37
CA ASP A 19 4.14 -15.73 9.65
C ASP A 19 3.73 -14.66 10.67
N SER A 20 4.45 -13.54 10.69
CA SER A 20 4.09 -12.39 11.55
C SER A 20 2.76 -11.75 11.17
N LEU A 21 2.45 -11.67 9.87
CA LEU A 21 1.17 -11.16 9.38
C LEU A 21 0.03 -12.15 9.66
N TYR A 22 0.29 -13.45 9.54
CA TYR A 22 -0.66 -14.50 9.88
C TYR A 22 -1.03 -14.43 11.36
N ASN A 23 -0.05 -14.40 12.26
CA ASN A 23 -0.31 -14.32 13.69
C ASN A 23 -1.02 -13.03 14.08
N ALA A 24 -0.64 -11.90 13.48
CA ALA A 24 -1.33 -10.63 13.70
C ALA A 24 -2.81 -10.69 13.27
N LYS A 25 -3.08 -11.22 12.08
CA LYS A 25 -4.43 -11.30 11.50
C LYS A 25 -5.32 -12.35 12.17
N THR A 26 -4.78 -13.53 12.46
CA THR A 26 -5.53 -14.70 12.92
C THR A 26 -5.62 -14.77 14.44
N HIS A 27 -4.56 -14.36 15.14
CA HIS A 27 -4.45 -14.47 16.59
C HIS A 27 -4.42 -13.11 17.29
N ASN A 28 -4.54 -12.01 16.55
CA ASN A 28 -4.44 -10.65 17.08
C ASN A 28 -3.08 -10.41 17.79
N GLU A 29 -2.02 -11.07 17.32
CA GLU A 29 -0.67 -10.98 17.88
C GLU A 29 0.14 -9.87 17.19
N PHE A 30 -0.11 -8.62 17.59
CA PHE A 30 0.68 -7.48 17.16
C PHE A 30 0.84 -6.44 18.28
N THR A 31 1.71 -5.46 18.05
CA THR A 31 1.86 -4.34 18.98
C THR A 31 0.65 -3.42 18.90
N HIS A 32 -0.16 -3.39 19.96
CA HIS A 32 -1.27 -2.44 20.11
C HIS A 32 -0.77 -1.06 20.53
N TYR A 33 -1.35 -0.02 19.94
CA TYR A 33 -1.13 1.38 20.29
C TYR A 33 -2.47 1.98 20.79
N PRO A 34 -2.72 2.00 22.11
CA PRO A 34 -3.98 2.51 22.68
C PRO A 34 -4.32 3.95 22.25
N GLU A 35 -3.30 4.76 22.00
CA GLU A 35 -3.44 6.12 21.50
C GLU A 35 -3.92 6.17 20.04
N TRP A 36 -3.56 5.17 19.21
CA TRP A 36 -4.10 5.03 17.85
C TRP A 36 -5.56 4.59 17.91
N GLU A 37 -5.88 3.57 18.72
CA GLU A 37 -7.24 3.07 18.90
C GLU A 37 -8.21 4.19 19.32
N LYS A 38 -7.77 5.02 20.28
CA LYS A 38 -8.53 6.19 20.73
C LYS A 38 -8.70 7.25 19.63
N ALA A 39 -7.67 7.52 18.84
CA ALA A 39 -7.71 8.52 17.76
C ALA A 39 -8.60 8.05 16.60
N ILE A 40 -8.47 6.78 16.19
CA ILE A 40 -9.25 6.13 15.13
C ILE A 40 -10.73 6.13 15.50
N GLY A 41 -11.08 5.61 16.69
CA GLY A 41 -12.46 5.49 17.12
C GLY A 41 -13.27 4.56 16.21
N LYS A 42 -14.35 5.08 15.59
CA LYS A 42 -15.25 4.31 14.72
C LYS A 42 -15.00 4.53 13.22
N ARG A 43 -13.91 5.21 12.87
CA ARG A 43 -13.60 5.61 11.49
C ARG A 43 -13.00 4.47 10.71
N ARG A 44 -13.18 4.52 9.39
CA ARG A 44 -12.51 3.62 8.45
C ARG A 44 -11.09 4.13 8.21
N VAL A 45 -10.11 3.25 8.31
CA VAL A 45 -8.70 3.63 8.29
C VAL A 45 -8.07 3.33 6.94
N VAL A 46 -7.46 4.34 6.34
CA VAL A 46 -6.68 4.22 5.11
C VAL A 46 -5.19 4.32 5.46
N LEU A 47 -4.42 3.29 5.13
CA LEU A 47 -2.96 3.32 5.23
C LEU A 47 -2.35 3.83 3.93
N LEU A 48 -1.70 4.98 3.98
CA LEU A 48 -0.90 5.50 2.88
C LEU A 48 0.57 5.07 3.07
N ASN A 49 1.12 4.36 2.09
CA ASN A 49 2.54 4.06 2.01
C ASN A 49 3.23 4.88 0.91
N THR A 50 4.34 5.54 1.26
CA THR A 50 5.15 6.31 0.30
C THR A 50 6.63 5.96 0.41
N HIS A 51 7.29 5.77 -0.73
CA HIS A 51 8.74 5.47 -0.78
C HIS A 51 9.60 6.71 -0.55
N TYR A 52 10.85 6.53 -0.14
CA TYR A 52 11.74 7.66 0.15
C TYR A 52 11.96 8.56 -1.06
N SER A 53 11.98 8.00 -2.28
CA SER A 53 12.14 8.78 -3.51
C SER A 53 11.06 9.85 -3.67
N TYR A 54 9.84 9.58 -3.21
CA TYR A 54 8.73 10.54 -3.24
C TYR A 54 9.01 11.82 -2.45
N MET A 55 9.84 11.72 -1.41
CA MET A 55 10.04 12.78 -0.42
C MET A 55 11.32 13.59 -0.66
N LEU A 56 12.14 13.20 -1.64
CA LEU A 56 13.39 13.89 -1.95
C LEU A 56 13.14 15.30 -2.48
N GLU A 57 13.99 16.24 -2.06
CA GLU A 57 14.04 17.58 -2.65
C GLU A 57 14.20 17.52 -4.19
N GLY A 58 13.43 18.33 -4.91
CA GLY A 58 13.40 18.35 -6.37
C GLY A 58 12.37 17.42 -7.02
N ASN A 59 11.78 16.48 -6.26
CA ASN A 59 10.67 15.68 -6.76
C ASN A 59 9.34 16.40 -6.52
N VAL A 60 8.49 16.38 -7.54
CA VAL A 60 7.12 16.89 -7.45
C VAL A 60 6.24 15.83 -6.80
N PRO A 61 5.57 16.12 -5.67
CA PRO A 61 4.64 15.19 -5.05
C PRO A 61 3.52 14.81 -6.02
N HIS A 62 3.21 13.52 -6.08
CA HIS A 62 2.06 13.00 -6.81
C HIS A 62 0.76 13.65 -6.32
N ILE A 63 0.02 14.28 -7.23
CA ILE A 63 -1.19 15.07 -6.93
C ILE A 63 -2.28 14.25 -6.23
N GLY A 64 -2.35 12.95 -6.51
CA GLY A 64 -3.29 12.03 -5.88
C GLY A 64 -3.08 11.86 -4.37
N VAL A 65 -1.84 12.00 -3.88
CA VAL A 65 -1.57 11.94 -2.43
C VAL A 65 -2.12 13.17 -1.72
N LYS A 66 -1.97 14.34 -2.34
CA LYS A 66 -2.57 15.57 -1.82
C LYS A 66 -4.10 15.46 -1.80
N ARG A 67 -4.70 14.95 -2.89
CA ARG A 67 -6.14 14.66 -2.95
C ARG A 67 -6.60 13.71 -1.85
N LEU A 68 -5.86 12.62 -1.58
CA LEU A 68 -6.16 11.69 -0.50
C LEU A 68 -6.18 12.37 0.86
N ILE A 69 -5.13 13.12 1.18
CA ILE A 69 -5.00 13.85 2.45
C ILE A 69 -6.16 14.85 2.60
N GLU A 70 -6.46 15.63 1.56
CA GLU A 70 -7.57 16.58 1.56
C GLU A 70 -8.94 15.89 1.70
N SER A 71 -9.12 14.73 1.08
CA SER A 71 -10.38 13.97 1.16
C SER A 71 -10.62 13.45 2.57
N ILE A 72 -9.59 12.91 3.24
CA ILE A 72 -9.67 12.45 4.63
C ILE A 72 -9.80 13.64 5.60
N ALA A 73 -9.12 14.75 5.32
CA ALA A 73 -9.29 15.97 6.11
C ALA A 73 -10.73 16.49 6.07
N ASN A 74 -11.48 16.26 5.00
CA ASN A 74 -12.87 16.71 4.86
C ASN A 74 -13.93 15.63 5.14
N ASN A 75 -13.52 14.41 5.50
CA ASN A 75 -14.42 13.30 5.78
C ASN A 75 -14.25 12.80 7.22
N GLU A 76 -15.29 12.97 8.05
CA GLU A 76 -15.24 12.59 9.47
C GLU A 76 -15.28 11.07 9.70
N ASN A 77 -15.70 10.29 8.69
CA ASN A 77 -15.79 8.84 8.74
C ASN A 77 -14.48 8.15 8.36
N LEU A 78 -13.51 8.88 7.82
CA LEU A 78 -12.21 8.34 7.42
C LEU A 78 -11.08 8.77 8.36
N PHE A 79 -10.04 7.95 8.44
CA PHE A 79 -8.83 8.21 9.20
C PHE A 79 -7.61 7.82 8.36
N LEU A 80 -6.52 8.58 8.45
CA LEU A 80 -5.29 8.31 7.71
C LEU A 80 -4.21 7.78 8.65
N ILE A 81 -3.59 6.66 8.30
CA ILE A 81 -2.25 6.33 8.78
C ILE A 81 -1.30 6.55 7.61
N TRP A 82 -0.49 7.61 7.65
CA TRP A 82 0.57 7.80 6.66
C TRP A 82 1.87 7.24 7.19
N ARG A 83 2.39 6.21 6.52
CA ARG A 83 3.69 5.62 6.79
C ARG A 83 4.67 5.87 5.64
N PRO A 84 5.49 6.91 5.73
CA PRO A 84 6.66 7.03 4.87
C PRO A 84 7.67 5.90 5.11
N HIS A 85 8.41 5.52 4.07
CA HIS A 85 9.54 4.62 4.20
C HIS A 85 10.55 5.19 5.23
N PRO A 86 11.06 4.40 6.20
CA PRO A 86 11.92 4.91 7.28
C PRO A 86 13.14 5.72 6.80
N GLN A 87 13.74 5.29 5.67
CA GLN A 87 14.86 6.01 5.04
C GLN A 87 14.51 7.44 4.64
N ALA A 88 13.24 7.77 4.38
CA ALA A 88 12.82 9.10 4.00
C ALA A 88 13.18 10.16 5.06
N PHE A 89 13.11 9.80 6.35
CA PHE A 89 13.44 10.69 7.46
C PHE A 89 14.95 11.00 7.59
N LEU A 90 15.79 10.29 6.83
CA LEU A 90 17.23 10.54 6.75
C LEU A 90 17.59 11.45 5.56
N MET A 91 16.64 11.74 4.68
CA MET A 91 16.86 12.48 3.44
C MET A 91 16.48 13.95 3.60
N LYS A 92 17.08 14.82 2.78
CA LYS A 92 16.66 16.22 2.68
C LYS A 92 15.31 16.28 1.94
N MET A 93 14.27 16.66 2.68
CA MET A 93 12.92 16.80 2.15
C MET A 93 12.69 18.20 1.58
N SER A 94 11.78 18.30 0.60
CA SER A 94 11.30 19.60 0.14
C SER A 94 10.48 20.32 1.22
N VAL A 95 10.43 21.65 1.17
CA VAL A 95 9.59 22.45 2.07
C VAL A 95 8.11 22.07 1.96
N GLU A 96 7.65 21.74 0.74
CA GLU A 96 6.29 21.28 0.50
C GLU A 96 6.00 19.95 1.20
N MET A 97 6.90 18.97 1.08
CA MET A 97 6.77 17.69 1.77
C MET A 97 6.74 17.87 3.29
N GLN A 98 7.60 18.75 3.83
CA GLN A 98 7.60 19.05 5.26
C GLN A 98 6.28 19.66 5.72
N LYS A 99 5.67 20.55 4.92
CA LYS A 99 4.33 21.11 5.21
C LYS A 99 3.25 20.04 5.21
N MET A 100 3.27 19.11 4.26
CA MET A 100 2.31 17.99 4.22
C MET A 100 2.46 17.09 5.45
N LEU A 101 3.69 16.76 5.83
CA LEU A 101 3.95 15.95 7.03
C LEU A 101 3.49 16.63 8.31
N ASN A 102 3.77 17.93 8.45
CA ASN A 102 3.32 18.70 9.62
C ASN A 102 1.80 18.77 9.67
N PHE A 103 1.14 19.01 8.53
CA PHE A 103 -0.32 18.99 8.45
C PHE A 103 -0.88 17.64 8.93
N VAL A 104 -0.35 16.52 8.44
CA VAL A 104 -0.78 15.19 8.87
C VAL A 104 -0.50 14.94 10.36
N GLN A 105 0.65 15.40 10.87
CA GLN A 105 1.00 15.22 12.27
C GLN A 105 0.10 16.03 13.22
N ASP A 106 -0.36 17.21 12.80
CA ASP A 106 -1.18 18.12 13.61
C ASP A 106 -2.69 17.85 13.46
N HIS A 107 -3.10 17.03 12.49
CA HIS A 107 -4.51 16.76 12.19
C HIS A 107 -5.09 15.63 13.06
N ASN A 108 -6.24 15.86 13.69
CA ASN A 108 -6.85 14.93 14.66
C ASN A 108 -7.37 13.59 14.09
N ARG A 109 -7.49 13.48 12.76
CA ARG A 109 -7.90 12.26 12.03
C ARG A 109 -6.76 11.59 11.28
N MET A 110 -5.52 11.91 11.62
CA MET A 110 -4.36 11.38 10.91
C MET A 110 -3.24 11.02 11.87
N ILE A 111 -2.46 10.02 11.50
CA ILE A 111 -1.26 9.59 12.20
C ILE A 111 -0.11 9.54 11.19
N LEU A 112 1.01 10.18 11.55
CA LEU A 112 2.27 9.98 10.87
C LEU A 112 3.02 8.84 11.56
N ASP A 113 2.95 7.65 10.98
CA ASP A 113 3.53 6.43 11.54
C ASP A 113 5.06 6.38 11.33
N LYS A 114 5.79 6.36 12.44
CA LYS A 114 7.26 6.22 12.51
C LYS A 114 7.70 5.00 13.30
N THR A 115 6.78 4.07 13.56
CA THR A 115 7.04 2.87 14.38
C THR A 115 7.96 1.88 13.66
N PRO A 116 8.71 1.03 14.37
CA PRO A 116 9.63 0.07 13.74
C PRO A 116 8.95 -0.98 12.85
N SER A 117 7.74 -1.40 13.21
CA SER A 117 6.98 -2.43 12.50
C SER A 117 5.80 -1.83 11.76
N ILE A 118 5.57 -2.25 10.52
CA ILE A 118 4.37 -1.87 9.75
C ILE A 118 3.14 -2.71 10.11
N VAL A 119 3.33 -3.86 10.78
CA VAL A 119 2.24 -4.81 11.08
C VAL A 119 1.05 -4.13 11.78
N PRO A 120 1.24 -3.28 12.82
CA PRO A 120 0.13 -2.57 13.44
C PRO A 120 -0.63 -1.66 12.46
N ALA A 121 0.07 -0.99 11.54
CA ALA A 121 -0.58 -0.15 10.54
C ALA A 121 -1.51 -0.97 9.64
N TYR A 122 -1.14 -2.19 9.24
CA TYR A 122 -2.07 -3.08 8.52
C TYR A 122 -3.24 -3.51 9.39
N MET A 123 -3.01 -3.92 10.63
CA MET A 123 -4.07 -4.45 11.50
C MET A 123 -5.10 -3.39 11.90
N TYR A 124 -4.70 -2.11 11.98
CA TYR A 124 -5.61 -1.00 12.18
C TYR A 124 -6.30 -0.53 10.90
N SER A 125 -5.86 -0.98 9.71
CA SER A 125 -6.33 -0.44 8.43
C SER A 125 -7.48 -1.23 7.83
N ASP A 126 -8.31 -0.49 7.12
CA ASP A 126 -9.40 -1.02 6.29
C ASP A 126 -9.06 -1.01 4.80
N ALA A 127 -8.03 -0.26 4.41
CA ALA A 127 -7.56 -0.13 3.04
C ALA A 127 -6.10 0.34 3.00
N VAL A 128 -5.43 0.08 1.88
CA VAL A 128 -4.07 0.56 1.63
C VAL A 128 -4.01 1.36 0.34
N VAL A 129 -3.33 2.49 0.37
CA VAL A 129 -2.98 3.29 -0.80
C VAL A 129 -1.46 3.32 -0.94
N SER A 130 -0.95 2.98 -2.12
CA SER A 130 0.49 2.96 -2.41
C SER A 130 0.78 3.69 -3.72
N LEU A 131 1.94 4.34 -3.83
CA LEU A 131 2.34 5.05 -5.06
C LEU A 131 2.77 4.11 -6.20
N PHE A 132 3.07 2.86 -5.89
CA PHE A 132 3.50 1.84 -6.85
C PHE A 132 3.30 0.44 -6.27
N PRO A 133 3.27 -0.60 -7.12
CA PRO A 133 3.30 -1.99 -6.68
C PRO A 133 4.55 -2.27 -5.85
N SER A 134 4.40 -2.80 -4.62
CA SER A 134 5.54 -3.05 -3.74
C SER A 134 5.27 -4.25 -2.83
N SER A 135 6.29 -4.69 -2.09
CA SER A 135 6.12 -5.73 -1.06
C SER A 135 5.09 -5.33 0.01
N ILE A 136 4.91 -4.02 0.26
CA ILE A 136 3.86 -3.51 1.15
C ILE A 136 2.47 -3.81 0.58
N VAL A 137 2.30 -3.66 -0.73
CA VAL A 137 1.03 -4.04 -1.38
C VAL A 137 0.80 -5.54 -1.27
N MET A 138 1.82 -6.37 -1.48
CA MET A 138 1.68 -7.83 -1.34
C MET A 138 1.29 -8.23 0.09
N ASP A 139 1.89 -7.62 1.12
CA ASP A 139 1.48 -7.84 2.51
C ASP A 139 0.01 -7.41 2.75
N ALA A 140 -0.44 -6.31 2.14
CA ALA A 140 -1.82 -5.84 2.24
C ALA A 140 -2.79 -6.85 1.62
N LEU A 141 -2.45 -7.40 0.45
CA LEU A 141 -3.23 -8.44 -0.22
C LEU A 141 -3.27 -9.73 0.61
N PHE A 142 -2.16 -10.10 1.28
CA PHE A 142 -2.14 -11.19 2.25
C PHE A 142 -3.13 -10.96 3.41
N CYS A 143 -3.24 -9.70 3.87
CA CYS A 143 -4.18 -9.28 4.90
C CYS A 143 -5.62 -9.11 4.38
N ASP A 144 -5.91 -9.45 3.12
CA ASP A 144 -7.20 -9.24 2.43
C ASP A 144 -7.64 -7.77 2.35
N LEU A 145 -6.73 -6.82 2.52
CA LEU A 145 -7.05 -5.39 2.46
C LEU A 145 -7.27 -4.94 1.01
N PRO A 146 -8.34 -4.18 0.72
CA PRO A 146 -8.46 -3.42 -0.52
C PRO A 146 -7.26 -2.50 -0.72
N VAL A 147 -6.75 -2.44 -1.95
CA VAL A 147 -5.56 -1.64 -2.30
C VAL A 147 -5.87 -0.71 -3.45
N PHE A 148 -5.38 0.53 -3.36
CA PHE A 148 -5.32 1.48 -4.47
C PHE A 148 -3.87 1.84 -4.85
N ILE A 149 -3.56 1.86 -6.14
CA ILE A 149 -2.25 2.29 -6.67
C ILE A 149 -2.33 3.71 -7.28
N LEU A 150 -1.70 4.69 -6.61
CA LEU A 150 -1.65 6.14 -6.95
C LEU A 150 -0.42 6.52 -7.81
N GLY A 151 -0.02 5.68 -8.74
CA GLY A 151 1.08 6.03 -9.62
C GLY A 151 1.42 4.95 -10.63
N ARG A 152 2.02 5.41 -11.72
CA ARG A 152 2.51 4.55 -12.81
C ARG A 152 4.00 4.31 -12.65
N GLU A 153 4.45 3.10 -12.91
CA GLU A 153 5.88 2.85 -13.05
C GLU A 153 6.44 3.60 -14.27
N VAL A 154 7.69 4.07 -14.16
CA VAL A 154 8.32 4.92 -15.18
C VAL A 154 8.44 4.22 -16.54
N GLU A 155 8.51 2.89 -16.54
CA GLU A 155 8.58 2.06 -17.75
C GLU A 155 7.24 1.97 -18.50
N ASP A 156 6.12 2.24 -17.82
CA ASP A 156 4.76 2.17 -18.37
C ASP A 156 4.32 3.45 -19.08
N LYS A 157 5.20 4.45 -19.19
CA LYS A 157 4.94 5.68 -19.97
C LYS A 157 4.67 5.41 -21.45
N LEU A 158 4.89 4.19 -21.95
CA LEU A 158 4.92 3.91 -23.39
C LEU A 158 3.91 2.89 -23.94
N ARG A 159 3.27 1.98 -23.18
CA ARG A 159 2.32 0.99 -23.76
C ARG A 159 1.27 0.48 -22.78
N GLY A 160 0.01 0.38 -23.24
CA GLY A 160 -1.10 -0.28 -22.54
C GLY A 160 -0.92 -1.79 -22.37
N LYS A 161 0.05 -2.20 -21.54
CA LYS A 161 0.35 -3.60 -21.19
C LYS A 161 -0.23 -4.03 -19.83
N HIS A 162 -0.84 -3.11 -19.07
CA HIS A 162 -1.41 -3.42 -17.75
C HIS A 162 -2.50 -4.48 -17.80
N CYS A 163 -3.25 -4.55 -18.90
CA CYS A 163 -4.41 -5.42 -19.08
C CYS A 163 -4.12 -6.93 -19.07
N ASN A 164 -2.85 -7.37 -19.02
CA ASN A 164 -2.50 -8.79 -18.93
C ASN A 164 -1.87 -9.22 -17.58
N ASN A 165 -1.71 -8.32 -16.60
CA ASN A 165 -1.18 -8.70 -15.29
C ASN A 165 -2.32 -8.90 -14.29
N SER A 166 -2.47 -10.14 -13.78
CA SER A 166 -3.51 -10.50 -12.80
C SER A 166 -3.48 -9.64 -11.53
N PHE A 167 -2.32 -9.08 -11.18
CA PHE A 167 -2.19 -8.13 -10.08
C PHE A 167 -3.11 -6.92 -10.20
N TYR A 168 -3.23 -6.32 -11.40
CA TYR A 168 -4.08 -5.13 -11.58
C TYR A 168 -5.58 -5.45 -11.57
N ASN A 169 -5.95 -6.74 -11.68
CA ASN A 169 -7.34 -7.14 -11.50
C ASN A 169 -7.76 -7.08 -10.03
N VAL A 170 -6.82 -7.28 -9.09
CA VAL A 170 -7.12 -7.37 -7.65
C VAL A 170 -6.90 -6.08 -6.86
N VAL A 171 -6.31 -5.08 -7.49
CA VAL A 171 -6.15 -3.73 -6.92
C VAL A 171 -6.95 -2.71 -7.71
N SER A 172 -7.42 -1.67 -7.04
CA SER A 172 -7.86 -0.44 -7.70
C SER A 172 -6.65 0.41 -8.04
N HIS A 173 -6.78 1.28 -9.03
CA HIS A 173 -5.67 2.11 -9.49
C HIS A 173 -6.17 3.31 -10.29
N GLU A 174 -5.30 4.28 -10.50
CA GLU A 174 -5.53 5.35 -11.49
C GLU A 174 -5.82 4.74 -12.87
N ASN A 175 -6.54 5.43 -13.73
CA ASN A 175 -6.85 4.89 -15.05
C ASN A 175 -5.58 4.80 -15.91
N PHE A 176 -4.91 3.64 -15.86
CA PHE A 176 -3.65 3.38 -16.54
C PHE A 176 -3.75 3.27 -18.06
N ASP A 177 -4.96 3.12 -18.60
CA ASP A 177 -5.17 3.03 -20.05
C ASP A 177 -5.12 4.39 -20.75
N LYS A 178 -5.18 5.51 -20.01
CA LYS A 178 -5.08 6.85 -20.57
C LYS A 178 -3.64 7.34 -20.65
N VAL A 179 -3.24 7.89 -21.78
CA VAL A 179 -1.90 8.47 -21.97
C VAL A 179 -1.80 9.76 -21.15
N LEU A 180 -0.66 9.95 -20.48
CA LEU A 180 -0.35 11.21 -19.79
C LEU A 180 -0.27 12.36 -20.81
N PRO A 181 -0.92 13.52 -20.55
CA PRO A 181 -0.72 14.69 -21.38
C PRO A 181 0.75 15.09 -21.44
N ASN A 182 1.25 15.47 -22.61
CA ASN A 182 2.62 16.00 -22.79
C ASN A 182 2.75 17.48 -22.37
N ASP A 183 1.75 17.99 -21.67
CA ASP A 183 1.64 19.39 -21.28
C ASP A 183 2.21 19.60 -19.87
N GLY A 184 2.52 20.85 -19.52
CA GLY A 184 2.95 21.19 -18.17
C GLY A 184 1.91 20.81 -17.10
N LEU A 185 2.37 20.57 -15.86
CA LEU A 185 1.55 20.16 -14.71
C LEU A 185 0.31 21.04 -14.45
N TYR A 186 0.37 22.31 -14.85
CA TYR A 186 -0.68 23.31 -14.63
C TYR A 186 -1.53 23.57 -15.88
N SER A 187 -1.39 22.78 -16.94
CA SER A 187 -2.23 22.89 -18.12
C SER A 187 -3.66 22.43 -17.82
N ALA A 188 -4.64 22.99 -18.54
CA ALA A 188 -6.02 22.52 -18.48
C ALA A 188 -6.15 21.04 -18.86
N GLY A 189 -5.30 20.56 -19.78
CA GLY A 189 -5.22 19.14 -20.15
C GLY A 189 -4.78 18.25 -18.99
N MET A 190 -3.75 18.64 -18.24
CA MET A 190 -3.30 17.89 -17.07
C MET A 190 -4.31 17.93 -15.92
N GLN A 191 -5.00 19.06 -15.72
CA GLN A 191 -6.07 19.16 -14.72
C GLN A 191 -7.23 18.23 -15.06
N LEU A 192 -7.73 18.27 -16.30
CA LEU A 192 -8.78 17.36 -16.76
C LEU A 192 -8.35 15.90 -16.66
N TYR A 193 -7.09 15.60 -16.98
CA TYR A 193 -6.54 14.26 -16.80
C TYR A 193 -6.58 13.83 -15.33
N ALA A 194 -6.11 14.68 -14.42
CA ALA A 194 -6.08 14.40 -12.99
C ALA A 194 -7.48 14.11 -12.44
N GLU A 195 -8.45 14.97 -12.75
CA GLU A 195 -9.84 14.82 -12.31
C GLU A 195 -10.42 13.46 -12.72
N HIS A 196 -10.29 13.08 -13.99
CA HIS A 196 -10.96 11.87 -14.50
C HIS A 196 -10.19 10.58 -14.29
N ASN A 197 -8.86 10.64 -14.19
CA ASN A 197 -8.01 9.45 -14.23
C ASN A 197 -7.28 9.18 -12.93
N ILE A 198 -7.22 10.16 -12.01
CA ILE A 198 -6.59 10.02 -10.71
C ILE A 198 -7.62 10.24 -9.60
N PHE A 199 -8.30 11.38 -9.61
CA PHE A 199 -9.19 11.78 -8.52
C PHE A 199 -10.49 10.98 -8.53
N ALA A 200 -11.19 10.88 -9.66
CA ALA A 200 -12.44 10.13 -9.72
C ALA A 200 -12.28 8.64 -9.30
N PRO A 201 -11.28 7.89 -9.79
CA PRO A 201 -11.06 6.51 -9.33
C PRO A 201 -10.68 6.42 -7.84
N LEU A 202 -9.87 7.38 -7.34
CA LEU A 202 -9.52 7.43 -5.92
C LEU A 202 -10.74 7.72 -5.05
N ASP A 203 -11.57 8.67 -5.45
CA ASP A 203 -12.78 9.05 -4.72
C ASP A 203 -13.80 7.89 -4.70
N GLU A 204 -13.93 7.17 -5.80
CA GLU A 204 -14.75 5.94 -5.88
C GLU A 204 -14.24 4.87 -4.90
N PHE A 205 -12.93 4.62 -4.90
CA PHE A 205 -12.31 3.70 -3.94
C PHE A 205 -12.57 4.13 -2.49
N LEU A 206 -12.33 5.40 -2.15
CA LEU A 206 -12.58 5.90 -0.79
C LEU A 206 -14.04 5.77 -0.36
N LYS A 207 -14.97 5.95 -1.31
CA LYS A 207 -16.40 5.75 -1.06
C LYS A 207 -16.73 4.29 -0.75
N GLU A 208 -16.14 3.33 -1.46
CA GLU A 208 -16.28 1.90 -1.14
C GLU A 208 -15.78 1.60 0.28
N ILE A 209 -14.62 2.14 0.67
CA ILE A 209 -14.06 1.92 2.00
C ILE A 209 -14.97 2.50 3.10
N GLU A 210 -15.54 3.68 2.85
CA GLU A 210 -16.52 4.32 3.73
C GLU A 210 -17.80 3.50 3.86
N SER A 211 -18.32 2.95 2.75
CA SER A 211 -19.54 2.11 2.74
C SER A 211 -19.30 0.66 3.18
N CYS A 212 -18.05 0.29 3.52
CA CYS A 212 -17.64 -1.09 3.79
C CYS A 212 -17.87 -2.05 2.61
N GLU A 213 -17.85 -1.51 1.39
CA GLU A 213 -17.88 -2.24 0.13
C GLU A 213 -16.46 -2.53 -0.36
N ASP A 214 -16.35 -3.48 -1.27
CA ASP A 214 -15.08 -3.94 -1.82
C ASP A 214 -15.36 -4.71 -3.11
N SER A 215 -15.36 -3.98 -4.23
CA SER A 215 -15.73 -4.51 -5.54
C SER A 215 -14.77 -5.58 -6.06
N LYS A 216 -13.56 -5.68 -5.50
CA LYS A 216 -12.49 -6.60 -5.92
C LYS A 216 -12.25 -7.74 -4.94
N ARG A 217 -13.14 -7.95 -3.96
CA ARG A 217 -12.96 -8.95 -2.90
C ARG A 217 -12.70 -10.35 -3.43
N SER A 218 -13.51 -10.78 -4.39
CA SER A 218 -13.49 -12.16 -4.89
C SER A 218 -12.19 -12.43 -5.64
N GLU A 219 -11.79 -11.52 -6.52
CA GLU A 219 -10.56 -11.59 -7.29
C GLU A 219 -9.35 -11.54 -6.36
N ARG A 220 -9.35 -10.67 -5.36
CA ARG A 220 -8.28 -10.57 -4.36
C ARG A 220 -8.15 -11.84 -3.53
N THR A 221 -9.26 -12.46 -3.14
CA THR A 221 -9.25 -13.73 -2.41
C THR A 221 -8.57 -14.83 -3.22
N LEU A 222 -8.96 -14.98 -4.49
CA LEU A 222 -8.37 -15.97 -5.40
C LEU A 222 -6.87 -15.72 -5.64
N PHE A 223 -6.49 -14.45 -5.82
CA PHE A 223 -5.09 -14.08 -5.98
C PHE A 223 -4.27 -14.39 -4.72
N ARG A 224 -4.80 -14.12 -3.52
CA ARG A 224 -4.12 -14.46 -2.27
C ARG A 224 -3.87 -15.97 -2.17
N GLU A 225 -4.87 -16.79 -2.46
CA GLU A 225 -4.74 -18.25 -2.43
C GLU A 225 -3.69 -18.77 -3.41
N GLN A 226 -3.59 -18.14 -4.59
CA GLN A 226 -2.59 -18.47 -5.60
C GLN A 226 -1.18 -18.04 -5.18
N GLU A 227 -1.01 -16.80 -4.73
CA GLU A 227 0.31 -16.20 -4.50
C GLU A 227 0.90 -16.55 -3.13
N PHE A 228 0.06 -16.92 -2.16
CA PHE A 228 0.47 -17.31 -0.82
C PHE A 228 -0.02 -18.73 -0.47
N PRO A 229 0.48 -19.79 -1.13
CA PRO A 229 0.00 -21.15 -0.89
C PRO A 229 0.38 -21.71 0.49
N ASN A 230 1.42 -21.16 1.14
CA ASN A 230 1.92 -21.58 2.46
C ASN A 230 1.76 -20.44 3.48
N TRP A 231 0.53 -20.02 3.73
CA TRP A 231 0.22 -18.84 4.54
C TRP A 231 -0.18 -19.16 5.99
N ASP A 232 0.04 -20.39 6.45
CA ASP A 232 -0.43 -20.94 7.72
C ASP A 232 0.37 -20.51 8.96
N GLY A 233 1.34 -19.61 8.79
CA GLY A 233 2.19 -19.11 9.86
C GLY A 233 3.33 -20.04 10.29
N THR A 234 3.59 -21.12 9.55
CA THR A 234 4.61 -22.12 9.91
C THR A 234 5.87 -22.05 9.05
N THR A 235 6.00 -21.05 8.18
CA THR A 235 7.09 -21.01 7.18
C THR A 235 8.47 -21.02 7.84
N GLY A 236 8.68 -20.20 8.86
CA GLY A 236 9.93 -20.12 9.60
C GLY A 236 10.28 -21.42 10.31
N GLU A 237 9.30 -22.10 10.89
CA GLU A 237 9.48 -23.39 11.55
C GLU A 237 9.86 -24.48 10.55
N ASN A 238 9.19 -24.51 9.38
CA ASN A 238 9.48 -25.44 8.30
C ASN A 238 10.90 -25.25 7.75
N ILE A 239 11.33 -24.00 7.57
CA ILE A 239 12.71 -23.66 7.17
C ILE A 239 13.69 -24.15 8.24
N LEU A 240 13.44 -23.85 9.52
CA LEU A 240 14.33 -24.25 10.62
C LEU A 240 14.44 -25.77 10.73
N LYS A 241 13.32 -26.48 10.63
CA LYS A 241 13.27 -27.95 10.63
C LYS A 241 14.09 -28.53 9.49
N TYR A 242 13.90 -28.02 8.27
CA TYR A 242 14.68 -28.44 7.10
C TYR A 242 16.19 -28.25 7.31
N ILE A 243 16.60 -27.10 7.86
CA ILE A 243 18.02 -26.82 8.11
C ILE A 243 18.59 -27.79 9.15
N LYS A 244 17.87 -28.05 10.24
CA LYS A 244 18.26 -29.03 11.26
C LYS A 244 18.43 -30.41 10.65
N ASP A 245 17.41 -30.92 9.97
CA ASP A 245 17.41 -32.28 9.43
C ASP A 245 18.49 -32.52 8.36
N LYS A 246 18.94 -31.47 7.66
CA LYS A 246 19.87 -31.59 6.53
C LYS A 246 21.32 -31.25 6.87
N PHE A 247 21.56 -30.39 7.85
CA PHE A 247 22.89 -29.81 8.07
C PHE A 247 23.39 -29.88 9.52
N ILE A 248 22.56 -30.27 10.49
CA ILE A 248 22.92 -30.38 11.90
C ILE A 248 22.80 -31.84 12.34
#